data_AF-A0AAJ1B1C5-F1
#
_entry.id   AF-A0AAJ1B1C5-F1
#
_cell.length_a   1.000
_cell.length_b   1.000
_cell.length_c   1.000
_cell.angle_alpha   90.00
_cell.angle_beta   90.00
_cell.angle_gamma   90.00
#
_symmetry.space_group_name_H-M   'P 1'
#
loop_
_entity.id
_entity.type
_entity.pdbx_description
1 polymer ?
#
loop_
_entity_poly.entity_id
_entity_poly.type
_entity_poly.pdbx_seq_one_letter_code
_entity_poly.pdbx_strand_id
1 'polypeptide(L)'
;MHAFAGESQARNRYTYYASIAKKEGFVQIQNIFLETANQEKEHAKRLMKLMNKDLAGETLYTDGNFPVLLGTTAENLKAAAAGENEEYTDMYP
;
A
#
# COMPACT_ATOMS: atom_id res chain seq x y z
N MET A 1 9.16 -6.65 -9.56
CA MET A 1 9.55 -7.12 -8.20
C MET A 1 9.36 -6.04 -7.14
N HIS A 2 9.63 -4.77 -7.49
CA HIS A 2 9.27 -3.59 -6.69
C HIS A 2 7.80 -3.59 -6.23
N ALA A 3 6.87 -4.11 -7.04
CA ALA A 3 5.45 -4.22 -6.69
C ALA A 3 5.18 -4.90 -5.33
N PHE A 4 5.79 -6.06 -5.02
CA PHE A 4 5.56 -6.70 -3.70
C PHE A 4 5.99 -5.79 -2.54
N ALA A 5 7.14 -5.12 -2.68
CA ALA A 5 7.64 -4.20 -1.68
C ALA A 5 6.77 -2.94 -1.58
N GLY A 6 6.32 -2.39 -2.71
CA GLY A 6 5.43 -1.23 -2.79
C GLY A 6 4.10 -1.49 -2.11
N GLU A 7 3.42 -2.58 -2.50
CA GLU A 7 2.15 -3.06 -1.94
C GLU A 7 2.25 -3.32 -0.42
N SER A 8 3.36 -3.91 0.02
CA SER A 8 3.62 -4.13 1.45
C SER A 8 3.77 -2.82 2.23
N GLN A 9 4.36 -1.80 1.62
CA GLN A 9 4.49 -0.47 2.21
C GLN A 9 3.15 0.28 2.18
N ALA A 10 2.39 0.20 1.08
CA ALA A 10 1.07 0.81 0.91
C ALA A 10 0.08 0.33 1.98
N ARG A 11 -0.02 -1.00 2.17
CA ARG A 11 -0.80 -1.61 3.25
C ARG A 11 -0.54 -0.97 4.62
N ASN A 12 0.73 -0.79 4.97
CA ASN A 12 1.10 -0.22 6.26
C ASN A 12 0.70 1.26 6.35
N ARG A 13 1.00 2.06 5.32
CA ARG A 13 0.58 3.48 5.27
C ARG A 13 -0.92 3.63 5.41
N TYR A 14 -1.72 2.85 4.68
CA TYR A 14 -3.18 2.91 4.74
C TYR A 14 -3.73 2.50 6.11
N THR A 15 -3.09 1.53 6.78
CA THR A 15 -3.43 1.18 8.18
C THR A 15 -3.14 2.36 9.14
N TYR A 16 -2.07 3.12 8.91
CA TYR A 16 -1.75 4.31 9.70
C TYR A 16 -2.74 5.45 9.42
N TYR A 17 -3.10 5.66 8.14
CA TYR A 17 -4.10 6.65 7.72
C TYR A 17 -5.48 6.36 8.28
N ALA A 18 -5.87 5.08 8.33
CA ALA A 18 -7.10 4.66 9.01
C ALA A 18 -7.10 5.09 10.48
N SER A 19 -5.98 4.91 11.18
CA SER A 19 -5.85 5.31 12.59
C SER A 19 -5.98 6.82 12.78
N ILE A 20 -5.48 7.62 11.84
CA ILE A 20 -5.63 9.08 11.85
C ILE A 20 -7.08 9.47 11.55
N ALA A 21 -7.70 8.89 10.52
CA ALA A 21 -9.10 9.11 10.19
C ALA A 21 -10.04 8.82 11.36
N LYS A 22 -9.75 7.76 12.12
CA LYS A 22 -10.47 7.45 13.36
C LYS A 22 -10.34 8.56 14.41
N LYS A 23 -9.11 9.05 14.65
CA LYS A 23 -8.85 10.12 15.63
C LYS A 23 -9.56 11.42 15.27
N GLU A 24 -9.72 11.70 13.98
CA GLU A 24 -10.43 12.86 13.46
C GLU A 24 -11.96 12.66 13.37
N GLY A 25 -12.47 11.48 13.73
CA GLY A 25 -13.92 11.17 13.75
C GLY A 25 -14.48 10.66 12.43
N PHE A 26 -13.65 10.43 11.41
CA PHE A 26 -14.06 9.94 10.08
C PHE A 26 -14.11 8.41 10.03
N VAL A 27 -15.05 7.80 10.75
CA VAL A 27 -15.16 6.32 10.86
C VAL A 27 -15.37 5.63 9.51
N GLN A 28 -16.16 6.21 8.60
CA GLN A 28 -16.34 5.65 7.27
C GLN A 28 -15.02 5.62 6.48
N ILE A 29 -14.25 6.71 6.52
CA ILE A 29 -12.97 6.81 5.84
C ILE A 29 -11.92 5.89 6.46
N GLN A 30 -11.93 5.73 7.78
CA GLN A 30 -11.13 4.70 8.45
C GLN A 30 -11.40 3.32 7.85
N ASN A 31 -12.68 2.94 7.72
CA ASN A 31 -13.05 1.62 7.22
C ASN A 31 -12.61 1.42 5.77
N ILE A 32 -12.71 2.46 4.93
CA ILE A 32 -12.21 2.42 3.56
C ILE A 32 -10.69 2.23 3.54
N PHE A 33 -9.92 3.01 4.32
CA PHE A 33 -8.46 2.80 4.40
C PHE A 33 -8.08 1.39 4.86
N LEU A 34 -8.83 0.80 5.81
CA LEU A 34 -8.59 -0.57 6.26
C LEU A 34 -8.97 -1.60 5.20
N GLU A 35 -10.03 -1.36 4.44
CA GLU A 35 -10.43 -2.21 3.31
C GLU A 35 -9.35 -2.18 2.22
N THR A 36 -8.91 -1.01 1.80
CA THR A 36 -7.82 -0.83 0.83
C THR A 36 -6.52 -1.47 1.33
N ALA A 37 -6.14 -1.27 2.59
CA ALA A 37 -4.98 -1.96 3.17
C ALA A 37 -5.10 -3.50 3.12
N ASN A 38 -6.32 -4.04 3.22
CA ASN A 38 -6.55 -5.48 3.07
C ASN A 38 -6.51 -5.93 1.60
N GLN A 39 -6.86 -5.06 0.65
CA GLN A 39 -6.73 -5.33 -0.78
C GLN A 39 -5.26 -5.36 -1.19
N GLU A 40 -4.44 -4.39 -0.78
CA GLU A 40 -2.98 -4.39 -1.03
C GLU A 40 -2.28 -5.61 -0.43
N LYS A 41 -2.77 -6.09 0.71
CA LYS A 41 -2.31 -7.37 1.28
C LYS A 41 -2.58 -8.54 0.33
N GLU A 42 -3.74 -8.59 -0.33
CA GLU A 42 -4.05 -9.65 -1.29
C GLU A 42 -3.28 -9.48 -2.61
N HIS A 43 -3.02 -8.24 -3.06
CA HIS A 43 -2.11 -7.94 -4.18
C HIS A 43 -0.69 -8.46 -3.90
N ALA A 44 -0.10 -8.04 -2.78
CA ALA A 44 1.21 -8.51 -2.32
C ALA A 44 1.28 -10.04 -2.21
N LYS A 45 0.23 -10.67 -1.66
CA LYS A 45 0.15 -12.13 -1.53
C LYS A 45 0.10 -12.83 -2.90
N ARG A 46 -0.63 -12.28 -3.87
CA ARG A 46 -0.67 -12.82 -5.24
C ARG A 46 0.70 -12.75 -5.90
N LEU A 47 1.37 -11.60 -5.80
CA LEU A 47 2.72 -11.40 -6.32
C LEU A 47 3.73 -12.37 -5.68
N MET A 48 3.70 -12.51 -4.36
CA MET A 48 4.54 -13.46 -3.63
C MET A 48 4.30 -14.91 -4.10
N LYS A 49 3.04 -15.32 -4.29
CA LYS A 49 2.71 -16.66 -4.81
C LYS A 49 3.25 -16.89 -6.22
N LEU A 50 3.32 -15.86 -7.06
CA LEU A 50 3.90 -15.97 -8.39
C LEU A 50 5.41 -16.15 -8.30
N MET A 51 6.10 -15.31 -7.53
CA MET A 51 7.56 -15.42 -7.32
C MET A 51 7.96 -16.77 -6.71
N ASN A 52 7.19 -17.26 -5.74
CA ASN A 52 7.48 -18.54 -5.07
C ASN A 52 7.42 -19.76 -6.01
N LYS A 53 6.83 -19.66 -7.21
CA LYS A 53 6.84 -20.78 -8.15
C LYS A 53 8.25 -21.09 -8.67
N ASP A 54 9.03 -20.03 -8.90
CA ASP A 54 10.30 -20.12 -9.61
C ASP A 54 11.50 -19.74 -8.71
N LEU A 55 11.28 -18.93 -7.66
CA LEU A 55 12.32 -18.31 -6.83
C LEU A 55 12.25 -18.74 -5.35
N ALA A 56 11.61 -19.88 -5.05
CA ALA A 56 11.42 -20.33 -3.67
C ALA A 56 12.76 -20.50 -2.93
N GLY A 57 12.90 -19.82 -1.80
CA GLY A 57 14.11 -19.87 -0.97
C GLY A 57 15.22 -18.91 -1.39
N GLU A 58 15.04 -18.18 -2.50
CA GLU A 58 15.97 -17.15 -2.91
C GLU A 58 15.76 -15.83 -2.14
N THR A 59 16.84 -15.06 -1.99
CA THR A 59 16.79 -13.70 -1.46
C THR A 59 16.95 -12.72 -2.61
N LEU A 60 15.98 -11.83 -2.76
CA LEU A 60 15.93 -10.87 -3.85
C LEU A 60 16.19 -9.46 -3.30
N TYR A 61 17.07 -8.71 -3.97
CA TYR A 61 17.32 -7.30 -3.64
C TYR A 61 16.21 -6.42 -4.24
N THR A 62 15.76 -5.44 -3.47
CA THR A 62 14.89 -4.37 -3.95
C THR A 62 15.23 -3.08 -3.21
N ASP A 63 15.26 -1.99 -3.94
CA ASP A 63 15.25 -0.62 -3.43
C ASP A 63 13.94 0.05 -3.85
N GLY A 64 13.71 1.27 -3.36
CA GLY A 64 12.53 2.05 -3.66
C GLY A 64 12.38 3.24 -2.75
N ASN A 65 11.64 4.24 -3.26
CA ASN A 65 11.23 5.39 -2.49
C ASN A 65 9.84 5.14 -1.90
N PHE A 66 9.52 5.82 -0.80
CA PHE A 66 8.16 5.85 -0.28
C PHE A 66 7.82 7.24 0.24
N PRO A 67 6.56 7.66 0.10
CA PRO A 67 6.11 8.91 0.67
C PRO A 67 6.10 8.80 2.20
N VAL A 68 6.81 9.71 2.87
CA VAL A 68 6.78 9.86 4.33
C VAL A 68 5.76 10.95 4.64
N LEU A 69 4.53 10.54 4.90
CA LEU A 69 3.46 11.45 5.29
C LEU A 69 2.57 10.78 6.34
N LEU A 70 2.28 11.52 7.41
CA LEU A 70 1.21 11.25 8.37
C LEU A 70 0.51 12.60 8.64
N GLY A 71 -0.31 13.05 7.68
CA GLY A 71 -1.01 14.33 7.74
C GLY A 71 -2.45 14.19 8.24
N THR A 72 -3.27 15.19 7.94
CA THR A 72 -4.73 15.13 8.13
C THR A 72 -5.36 14.04 7.25
N THR A 73 -6.59 13.61 7.55
CA THR A 73 -7.29 12.63 6.71
C THR A 73 -7.38 13.06 5.24
N ALA A 74 -7.59 14.36 4.98
CA ALA A 74 -7.67 14.89 3.63
C ALA A 74 -6.31 14.84 2.89
N GLU A 75 -5.20 15.13 3.57
CA GLU A 75 -3.86 15.02 2.99
C GLU A 75 -3.49 13.56 2.74
N ASN A 76 -3.84 12.66 3.66
CA ASN A 76 -3.60 11.23 3.53
C ASN A 76 -4.40 10.62 2.37
N LEU A 77 -5.64 11.05 2.14
CA LEU A 77 -6.44 10.64 0.99
C LEU A 77 -5.80 11.09 -0.33
N LYS A 78 -5.30 12.33 -0.40
CA LYS A 78 -4.59 12.83 -1.59
C LYS A 78 -3.30 12.06 -1.85
N ALA A 79 -2.53 11.76 -0.81
CA ALA A 79 -1.31 10.99 -0.93
C ALA A 79 -1.57 9.54 -1.35
N ALA A 80 -2.60 8.89 -0.79
CA ALA A 80 -3.04 7.57 -1.22
C ALA A 80 -3.45 7.56 -2.70
N ALA A 81 -4.31 8.50 -3.12
CA ALA A 81 -4.74 8.61 -4.51
C ALA A 81 -3.58 8.86 -5.49
N ALA A 82 -2.58 9.65 -5.10
CA ALA A 82 -1.39 9.86 -5.91
C ALA A 82 -0.55 8.58 -6.05
N GLY A 83 -0.37 7.83 -4.95
CA GLY A 83 0.33 6.54 -4.96
C GLY A 83 -0.37 5.51 -5.86
N GLU A 84 -1.68 5.33 -5.71
CA GLU A 84 -2.48 4.43 -6.56
C GLU A 84 -2.39 4.81 -8.04
N ASN A 85 -2.39 6.11 -8.36
CA ASN A 85 -2.26 6.57 -9.73
C ASN A 85 -0.87 6.24 -10.32
N GLU A 86 0.20 6.45 -9.55
CA GLU A 86 1.56 6.07 -9.96
C GLU A 86 1.66 4.55 -10.20
N GLU A 87 1.08 3.74 -9.31
CA GLU A 87 1.06 2.28 -9.45
C GLU A 87 0.34 1.84 -10.72
N TYR A 88 -0.84 2.39 -11.00
CA TYR A 88 -1.64 2.06 -12.18
C TYR A 88 -1.04 2.58 -13.50
N THR A 89 -0.36 3.72 -13.49
CA THR A 89 0.11 4.38 -14.73
C THR A 89 1.56 4.10 -15.09
N ASP A 90 2.39 3.66 -14.14
CA ASP A 90 3.82 3.42 -14.36
C ASP A 90 4.27 2.04 -13.85
N MET A 91 3.87 1.63 -12.65
CA MET A 91 4.40 0.39 -12.05
C MET A 91 3.82 -0.90 -12.67
N TYR A 92 2.55 -0.90 -13.03
CA TYR A 92 1.81 -2.09 -13.51
C TYR A 92 1.55 -2.23 -15.02
N PRO A 93 1.55 -1.18 -15.88
CA PRO A 93 1.37 -1.32 -17.33
C PRO A 93 2.44 -2.18 -18.03
#